data_AF-M0AAS4-F1
#
_entry.id   AF-M0AAS4-F1
#
_cell.length_a   1.000
_cell.length_b   1.000
_cell.length_c   1.000
_cell.angle_alpha   90.00
_cell.angle_beta   90.00
_cell.angle_gamma   90.00
#
_symmetry.space_group_name_H-M   'P 1'
#
loop_
_entity.id
_entity.type
_entity.pdbx_description
1 polymer ?
#
loop_
_entity_poly.entity_id
_entity_poly.type
_entity_poly.pdbx_seq_one_letter_code
_entity_poly.pdbx_strand_id
1 'polypeptide(L)'
;MVYITRALVDVLLDLASDADPDRVATGVSVTPASELAGDDADTLPPDTPVFTDFYLPDPGNAINAVFGVDLSTPAGQAQGQFVSHPLRELEVTRRDDLAQVVFVAVPPWTDAEDSFGVFNRSGTRQPLEILDASPPEQTLTD
;
A
#
# COMPACT_ATOMS: atom_id res chain seq x y z
N MET A 1 4.19 -13.90 5.26
CA MET A 1 5.12 -12.88 4.80
C MET A 1 4.39 -12.05 3.75
N VAL A 2 4.52 -10.73 3.80
CA VAL A 2 4.01 -9.82 2.77
C VAL A 2 5.21 -9.16 2.08
N TYR A 3 5.16 -9.05 0.76
CA TYR A 3 6.22 -8.50 -0.06
C TYR A 3 5.75 -7.22 -0.74
N ILE A 4 6.59 -6.18 -0.75
CA ILE A 4 6.33 -4.91 -1.43
C ILE A 4 7.61 -4.43 -2.09
N THR A 5 7.52 -3.75 -3.24
CA THR A 5 8.71 -3.15 -3.85
C THR A 5 9.12 -1.87 -3.13
N ARG A 6 10.43 -1.59 -3.09
CA ARG A 6 10.96 -0.33 -2.55
C ARG A 6 10.33 0.89 -3.23
N ALA A 7 10.22 0.86 -4.56
CA ALA A 7 9.62 1.94 -5.33
C ALA A 7 8.17 2.25 -4.90
N LEU A 8 7.36 1.22 -4.60
CA LEU A 8 6.01 1.46 -4.11
C LEU A 8 6.02 2.04 -2.69
N VAL A 9 6.87 1.55 -1.79
CA VAL A 9 7.01 2.11 -0.43
C VAL A 9 7.35 3.59 -0.50
N ASP A 10 8.36 3.96 -1.30
CA ASP A 10 8.80 5.35 -1.43
C ASP A 10 7.66 6.27 -1.88
N VAL A 11 6.90 5.86 -2.91
CA VAL A 11 5.76 6.65 -3.41
C VAL A 11 4.63 6.76 -2.38
N LEU A 12 4.32 5.70 -1.64
CA LEU A 12 3.28 5.73 -0.61
C LEU A 12 3.66 6.64 0.57
N LEU A 13 4.93 6.64 0.96
CA LEU A 13 5.46 7.51 2.01
C LEU A 13 5.48 8.98 1.56
N ASP A 14 5.90 9.25 0.32
CA ASP A 14 5.83 10.59 -0.26
C ASP A 14 4.38 11.11 -0.30
N LEU A 15 3.43 10.28 -0.75
CA LEU A 15 2.01 10.62 -0.78
C LEU A 15 1.46 10.95 0.63
N ALA A 16 1.89 10.21 1.65
CA ALA A 16 1.48 10.46 3.02
C ALA A 16 2.12 11.73 3.60
N SER A 17 3.40 11.97 3.32
CA SER A 17 4.12 13.18 3.75
C SER A 17 3.56 14.44 3.09
N ASP A 18 3.24 14.38 1.80
CA ASP A 18 2.67 15.50 1.05
C ASP A 18 1.24 15.85 1.49
N ALA A 19 0.48 14.85 1.96
CA ALA A 19 -0.88 15.04 2.44
C ALA A 19 -0.94 15.55 3.89
N ASP A 20 0.13 15.46 4.69
CA ASP A 20 0.14 15.86 6.11
C ASP A 20 -0.32 17.34 6.27
N PRO A 21 -1.33 17.62 7.13
CA PRO A 21 -1.91 16.79 8.19
C PRO A 21 -3.17 16.00 7.81
N ASP A 22 -3.53 15.99 6.53
CA ASP A 22 -4.67 15.23 6.03
C ASP A 22 -4.33 13.73 5.88
N ARG A 23 -5.35 12.89 6.04
CA ARG A 23 -5.23 11.44 5.84
C ARG A 23 -5.38 11.10 4.36
N VAL A 24 -4.52 10.22 3.86
CA VAL A 24 -4.66 9.58 2.55
C VAL A 24 -4.98 8.10 2.73
N ALA A 25 -5.80 7.56 1.83
CA ALA A 25 -6.01 6.13 1.69
C ALA A 25 -6.11 5.79 0.21
N THR A 26 -5.55 4.66 -0.19
CA THR A 26 -5.64 4.17 -1.57
C THR A 26 -5.55 2.65 -1.65
N GLY A 27 -6.14 2.04 -2.68
CA GLY A 27 -5.92 0.64 -3.00
C GLY A 27 -4.51 0.38 -3.54
N VAL A 28 -3.97 -0.80 -3.23
CA VAL A 28 -2.72 -1.32 -3.79
C VAL A 28 -2.94 -2.69 -4.43
N SER A 29 -2.16 -2.98 -5.47
CA SER A 29 -2.25 -4.23 -6.21
C SER A 29 -0.93 -4.97 -6.30
N VAL A 30 -1.03 -6.26 -6.61
CA VAL A 30 0.11 -7.18 -6.68
C VAL A 30 0.46 -7.58 -8.11
N THR A 31 1.76 -7.78 -8.34
CA THR A 31 2.32 -8.47 -9.50
C THR A 31 2.98 -9.76 -9.02
N PRO A 32 2.82 -10.90 -9.72
CA PRO A 32 3.51 -12.13 -9.35
C PRO A 32 5.02 -11.98 -9.52
N ALA A 33 5.81 -12.59 -8.62
CA ALA A 33 7.27 -12.49 -8.63
C ALA A 33 7.89 -12.88 -9.98
N SER A 34 7.30 -13.82 -10.71
CA SER A 34 7.77 -14.23 -12.05
C SER A 34 7.74 -13.14 -13.12
N GLU A 35 6.97 -12.08 -12.90
CA GLU A 35 6.85 -10.95 -13.82
C GLU A 35 7.75 -9.78 -13.42
N LEU A 36 8.40 -9.84 -12.26
CA LEU A 36 9.29 -8.80 -11.76
C LEU A 36 10.71 -8.99 -12.28
N ALA A 37 11.42 -7.86 -12.42
CA ALA A 37 12.87 -7.84 -12.63
C ALA A 37 13.60 -7.45 -11.34
N GLY A 38 14.65 -8.19 -10.97
CA GLY A 38 15.51 -7.89 -9.82
C GLY A 38 15.96 -9.14 -9.09
N ASP A 39 17.18 -9.12 -8.53
CA ASP A 39 17.78 -10.27 -7.85
C ASP A 39 16.90 -10.79 -6.70
N ASP A 40 16.24 -9.89 -5.97
CA ASP A 40 15.35 -10.23 -4.86
C ASP A 40 14.12 -11.03 -5.33
N ALA A 41 13.53 -10.66 -6.47
CA ALA A 41 12.36 -11.34 -7.03
C ALA A 41 12.70 -12.76 -7.50
N ASP A 42 13.89 -12.97 -8.07
CA ASP A 42 14.37 -14.27 -8.57
C ASP A 42 14.53 -15.31 -7.44
N THR A 43 14.61 -14.87 -6.18
CA THR A 43 14.69 -15.77 -5.02
C THR A 43 13.32 -16.30 -4.56
N LEU A 44 12.23 -15.68 -5.03
CA LEU A 44 10.87 -16.01 -4.60
C LEU A 44 10.23 -17.07 -5.52
N PRO A 45 9.28 -17.87 -4.99
CA PRO A 45 8.44 -18.70 -5.84
C PRO A 45 7.71 -17.85 -6.91
N PRO A 46 7.58 -18.33 -8.16
CA PRO A 46 7.00 -17.58 -9.29
C PRO A 46 5.66 -16.89 -9.01
N ASP A 47 4.74 -17.59 -8.35
CA ASP A 47 3.38 -17.10 -8.06
C ASP A 47 3.30 -16.25 -6.79
N THR A 48 4.43 -15.88 -6.18
CA THR A 48 4.44 -15.08 -4.95
C THR A 48 3.91 -13.69 -5.25
N PRO A 49 2.84 -13.24 -4.57
CA PRO A 49 2.28 -11.91 -4.79
C PRO A 49 3.19 -10.85 -4.16
N VAL A 50 3.61 -9.87 -4.95
CA VAL A 50 4.40 -8.72 -4.50
C VAL A 50 3.61 -7.45 -4.80
N PHE A 51 3.40 -6.59 -3.80
CA PHE A 51 2.75 -5.30 -4.00
C PHE A 51 3.66 -4.37 -4.79
N THR A 52 3.17 -3.89 -5.93
CA THR A 52 3.98 -3.12 -6.91
C THR A 52 3.32 -1.82 -7.36
N ASP A 53 1.99 -1.74 -7.30
CA ASP A 53 1.23 -0.62 -7.84
C ASP A 53 0.19 -0.12 -6.82
N PHE A 54 -0.24 1.12 -7.02
CA PHE A 54 -1.32 1.75 -6.27
C PHE A 54 -2.28 2.45 -7.23
N TYR A 55 -3.51 2.67 -6.77
CA TYR A 55 -4.48 3.47 -7.51
C TYR A 55 -4.36 4.94 -7.08
N LEU A 56 -4.48 5.89 -7.99
CA LEU A 56 -4.46 7.30 -7.60
C LEU A 56 -5.79 7.63 -6.88
N PRO A 57 -5.75 8.23 -5.67
CA PRO A 57 -6.97 8.67 -5.00
C PRO A 57 -7.63 9.79 -5.79
N ASP A 58 -8.94 9.69 -6.05
CA ASP A 58 -9.68 10.67 -6.83
C ASP A 58 -9.86 12.00 -6.04
N PRO A 59 -9.24 13.12 -6.46
CA PRO A 59 -9.31 14.39 -5.74
C PRO A 59 -10.73 14.97 -5.63
N GLY A 60 -11.65 14.54 -6.51
CA GLY A 60 -13.02 15.06 -6.58
C GLY A 60 -13.99 14.52 -5.53
N ASN A 61 -13.61 13.49 -4.78
CA ASN A 61 -14.50 12.79 -3.83
C ASN A 61 -14.18 13.03 -2.35
N ALA A 62 -13.32 14.02 -2.03
CA ALA A 62 -12.96 14.41 -0.66
C ALA A 62 -14.16 14.82 0.23
N ILE A 63 -15.38 14.97 -0.33
CA ILE A 63 -16.59 15.39 0.38
C ILE A 63 -17.48 14.20 0.82
N ASN A 64 -17.23 12.97 0.37
CA ASN A 64 -18.03 11.78 0.74
C ASN A 64 -17.41 10.91 1.84
N ALA A 65 -16.26 11.29 2.42
CA ALA A 65 -15.55 10.51 3.43
C ALA A 65 -16.19 10.53 4.86
N VAL A 66 -17.52 10.72 4.98
CA VAL A 66 -18.21 10.60 6.28
C VAL A 66 -18.22 9.14 6.79
N PHE A 67 -17.87 8.17 5.93
CA PHE A 67 -17.73 6.76 6.30
C PHE A 67 -16.44 6.07 5.85
N GLY A 68 -15.38 6.82 5.48
CA GLY A 68 -14.03 6.25 5.29
C GLY A 68 -13.86 5.27 4.12
N VAL A 69 -14.87 5.07 3.28
CA VAL A 69 -14.80 4.18 2.11
C VAL A 69 -14.46 5.02 0.87
N ASP A 70 -13.26 4.83 0.34
CA ASP A 70 -12.90 5.32 -1.00
C ASP A 70 -13.49 4.36 -2.05
N LEU A 71 -14.53 4.82 -2.74
CA LEU A 71 -15.25 4.05 -3.76
C LEU A 71 -14.60 4.14 -5.16
N SER A 72 -13.48 4.85 -5.30
CA SER A 72 -12.77 4.99 -6.59
C SER A 72 -11.98 3.75 -6.98
N THR A 73 -11.63 2.90 -6.01
CA THR A 73 -10.96 1.63 -6.26
C THR A 73 -11.98 0.58 -6.74
N PRO A 74 -11.85 0.00 -7.95
CA PRO A 74 -12.77 -1.03 -8.43
C PRO A 74 -12.83 -2.21 -7.47
N ALA A 75 -14.03 -2.58 -7.02
CA ALA A 75 -14.24 -3.72 -6.14
C ALA A 75 -13.61 -5.00 -6.72
N GLY A 76 -12.62 -5.56 -6.03
CA GLY A 76 -11.93 -6.79 -6.40
C GLY A 76 -10.64 -6.64 -7.20
N GLN A 77 -10.20 -5.43 -7.55
CA GLN A 77 -8.91 -5.22 -8.23
C GLN A 77 -7.75 -4.85 -7.29
N ALA A 78 -8.02 -4.17 -6.18
CA ALA A 78 -7.02 -3.96 -5.14
C ALA A 78 -6.96 -5.16 -4.20
N GLN A 79 -5.77 -5.74 -4.03
CA GLN A 79 -5.53 -6.85 -3.10
C GLN A 79 -5.13 -6.38 -1.70
N GLY A 80 -4.83 -5.09 -1.55
CA GLY A 80 -4.55 -4.45 -0.28
C GLY A 80 -4.98 -2.98 -0.25
N GLN A 81 -4.82 -2.35 0.91
CA GLN A 81 -5.07 -0.92 1.11
C GLN A 81 -3.85 -0.27 1.76
N PHE A 82 -3.52 0.94 1.34
CA PHE A 82 -2.60 1.84 2.05
C PHE A 82 -3.40 2.92 2.79
N VAL A 83 -2.93 3.27 4.00
CA VAL A 83 -3.51 4.31 4.84
C VAL A 83 -2.43 5.09 5.57
N SER A 84 -2.56 6.43 5.63
CA SER A 84 -1.76 7.28 6.51
C SER A 84 -2.47 7.64 7.82
N HIS A 85 -1.74 7.70 8.94
CA HIS A 85 -2.23 8.23 10.22
C HIS A 85 -1.35 9.38 10.72
N PRO A 86 -1.62 10.64 10.32
CA PRO A 86 -0.80 11.80 10.68
C PRO A 86 -0.80 12.11 12.19
N LEU A 87 -1.86 11.71 12.92
CA LEU A 87 -2.04 11.99 14.35
C LEU A 87 -1.60 10.84 15.29
N ARG A 88 -0.89 9.84 14.74
CA ARG A 88 -0.26 8.68 15.40
C ARG A 88 -1.18 7.69 16.10
N GLU A 89 -1.31 6.53 15.46
CA GLU A 89 -1.36 5.19 16.04
C GLU A 89 -1.00 4.28 14.86
N LEU A 90 0.12 3.53 14.93
CA LEU A 90 0.48 2.56 13.88
C LEU A 90 -0.37 1.30 14.07
N GLU A 91 -1.66 1.44 13.86
CA GLU A 91 -2.68 0.43 14.09
C GLU A 91 -3.76 0.53 13.02
N VAL A 92 -4.34 -0.62 12.68
CA VAL A 92 -5.56 -0.66 11.86
C VAL A 92 -6.72 -0.20 12.72
N THR A 93 -7.36 0.88 12.32
CA THR A 93 -8.58 1.42 12.91
C THR A 93 -9.82 0.80 12.27
N ARG A 94 -10.95 0.88 12.96
CA ARG A 94 -12.25 0.41 12.43
C ARG A 94 -12.72 1.12 11.15
N ARG A 95 -12.02 2.17 10.71
CA ARG A 95 -12.30 2.94 9.48
C ARG A 95 -11.48 2.47 8.28
N ASP A 96 -10.49 1.63 8.50
CA ASP A 96 -9.70 1.04 7.44
C ASP A 96 -10.53 -0.13 6.88
N ASP A 97 -10.85 -0.06 5.59
CA ASP A 97 -11.69 -1.05 4.95
C ASP A 97 -10.98 -2.42 5.02
N LEU A 98 -11.74 -3.50 5.13
CA LEU A 98 -11.27 -4.83 5.55
C LEU A 98 -10.53 -5.57 4.42
N ALA A 99 -9.61 -4.90 3.73
CA ALA A 99 -8.65 -5.56 2.86
C ALA A 99 -7.89 -6.63 3.65
N GLN A 100 -7.52 -7.73 2.99
CA GLN A 100 -6.76 -8.80 3.65
C GLN A 100 -5.39 -8.31 4.13
N VAL A 101 -4.85 -7.28 3.48
CA VAL A 101 -3.56 -6.67 3.72
C VAL A 101 -3.74 -5.15 3.77
N VAL A 102 -3.36 -4.53 4.88
CA VAL A 102 -3.42 -3.08 5.09
C VAL A 102 -2.03 -2.56 5.44
N PHE A 103 -1.47 -1.71 4.58
CA PHE A 103 -0.26 -0.95 4.85
C PHE A 103 -0.60 0.34 5.57
N VAL A 104 0.12 0.60 6.66
CA VAL A 104 -0.10 1.76 7.51
C VAL A 104 1.20 2.54 7.59
N ALA A 105 1.14 3.85 7.30
CA ALA A 105 2.24 4.78 7.51
C ALA A 105 1.88 5.84 8.55
N VAL A 106 2.85 6.22 9.37
CA VAL A 106 2.76 7.32 10.35
C VAL A 106 4.01 8.19 10.27
N PRO A 107 4.01 9.44 10.78
CA PRO A 107 5.22 10.24 10.89
C PRO A 107 6.31 9.48 11.68
N PRO A 108 7.59 9.54 11.29
CA PRO A 108 8.20 10.50 10.37
C PRO A 108 8.14 10.16 8.87
N TRP A 109 7.26 9.23 8.46
CA TRP A 109 7.09 8.83 7.04
C TRP A 109 8.33 8.14 6.47
N THR A 110 8.87 7.17 7.22
CA THR A 110 10.02 6.36 6.81
C THR A 110 9.65 4.89 6.66
N ASP A 111 10.52 4.10 6.04
CA ASP A 111 10.40 2.64 5.91
C ASP A 111 10.76 1.89 7.20
N ALA A 112 11.03 2.60 8.30
CA ALA A 112 11.32 2.02 9.60
C ALA A 112 10.08 1.33 10.20
N GLU A 113 10.28 0.27 10.98
CA GLU A 113 9.18 -0.56 11.51
C GLU A 113 8.19 0.19 12.41
N ASP A 114 8.62 1.28 13.05
CA ASP A 114 7.79 2.15 13.88
C ASP A 114 7.04 3.23 13.08
N SER A 115 7.39 3.41 11.80
CA SER A 115 6.81 4.40 10.90
C SER A 115 5.96 3.78 9.79
N PHE A 116 6.30 2.55 9.36
CA PHE A 116 5.61 1.82 8.31
C PHE A 116 5.42 0.35 8.71
N GLY A 117 4.27 -0.21 8.37
CA GLY A 117 3.98 -1.61 8.67
C GLY A 117 2.79 -2.14 7.89
N VAL A 118 2.67 -3.47 7.90
CA VAL A 118 1.55 -4.16 7.27
C VAL A 118 0.79 -5.00 8.28
N PHE A 119 -0.53 -5.00 8.15
CA PHE A 119 -1.45 -5.58 9.10
C PHE A 119 -2.52 -6.36 8.37
N ASN A 120 -3.02 -7.41 9.01
CA ASN A 120 -4.22 -8.09 8.53
C ASN A 120 -5.48 -7.38 9.03
N ARG A 121 -6.66 -7.83 8.57
CA ARG A 121 -7.98 -7.34 9.01
C ARG A 121 -8.24 -7.38 10.53
N SER A 122 -7.47 -8.16 11.28
CA SER A 122 -7.58 -8.26 12.74
C SER A 122 -6.64 -7.27 13.46
N GLY A 123 -5.96 -6.39 12.73
CA GLY A 123 -4.96 -5.46 13.27
C GLY A 123 -3.68 -6.15 13.71
N THR A 124 -3.47 -7.42 13.34
CA THR A 124 -2.23 -8.13 13.67
C THR A 124 -1.16 -7.79 12.64
N ARG A 125 -0.05 -7.22 13.11
CA ARG A 125 1.12 -6.93 12.28
C ARG A 125 1.60 -8.21 11.59
N GLN A 126 1.81 -8.12 10.29
CA GLN A 126 2.36 -9.20 9.48
C GLN A 126 3.85 -8.94 9.23
N PRO A 127 4.67 -9.99 9.10
CA PRO A 127 6.04 -9.85 8.60
C PRO A 127 6.04 -9.22 7.21
N LEU A 128 6.84 -8.16 7.04
CA LEU A 128 6.98 -7.38 5.81
C LEU A 128 8.42 -7.47 5.30
N GLU A 129 8.57 -7.66 4.00
CA GLU A 129 9.85 -7.60 3.30
C GLU A 129 9.74 -6.61 2.13
N ILE A 130 10.70 -5.67 2.07
CA ILE A 130 10.80 -4.66 1.02
C ILE A 130 11.85 -5.14 0.02
N LEU A 131 11.42 -5.39 -1.21
CA LEU A 131 12.25 -5.94 -2.28
C LEU A 131 12.79 -4.83 -3.18
N ASP A 132 14.04 -4.95 -3.59
CA ASP A 132 14.59 -4.18 -4.71
C ASP A 132 14.27 -4.89 -6.03
N ALA A 133 13.03 -4.73 -6.46
CA ALA A 133 12.49 -5.31 -7.69
C ALA A 133 11.56 -4.32 -8.40
N SER A 134 11.47 -4.43 -9.73
CA SER A 134 10.63 -3.59 -10.57
C SER A 134 9.57 -4.42 -11.30
N PRO A 135 8.31 -3.95 -11.36
CA PRO A 135 7.31 -4.51 -12.27
C PRO A 135 7.71 -4.26 -13.74
N PRO A 136 7.09 -4.99 -14.69
CA PRO A 136 7.30 -4.73 -16.11
C PRO A 136 6.83 -3.32 -16.46
N GLU A 137 7.48 -2.68 -17.44
CA GLU A 137 7.09 -1.36 -17.91
C GLU A 137 5.64 -1.39 -18.42
N GLN A 138 4.72 -0.74 -17.69
CA GLN A 138 3.34 -0.58 -18.12
C GLN A 138 3.33 0.44 -19.27
N THR A 139 2.97 0.01 -20.47
CA THR A 139 2.70 0.97 -21.56
C THR A 139 1.33 1.55 -21.29
N LEU A 140 1.28 2.82 -20.85
CA LEU A 140 0.03 3.56 -20.70
C LEU A 140 -0.61 3.64 -22.09
N THR A 141 -1.62 2.81 -22.37
CA THR A 141 -2.42 2.95 -23.58
C THR A 141 -3.44 4.05 -23.30
N ASP A 142 -3.35 5.12 -24.08
CA ASP A 142 -4.24 6.30 -24.10
C ASP A 142 -5.73 5.93 -24.19
#